data_AF-B7BDS3-F1
#
_entry.id   AF-B7BDS3-F1
#
_cell.length_a   1.000
_cell.length_b   1.000
_cell.length_c   1.000
_cell.angle_alpha   90.00
_cell.angle_beta   90.00
_cell.angle_gamma   90.00
#
_symmetry.space_group_name_H-M   'P 1'
#
loop_
_entity.id
_entity.type
_entity.pdbx_description
1 polymer ?
#
loop_
_entity_poly.entity_id
_entity_poly.type
_entity_poly.pdbx_seq_one_letter_code
_entity_poly.pdbx_strand_id
1 'polypeptide(L)'
;MRTTEKENMAMTAENREQKSSLATCKEALADYKRIYLPVPSIEDRKPVFLSKETRDRLDRIVRLFGERKMSVSGLTENIVRRHLEVYEKEIDEWRKL
;
A
#
# COMPACT_ATOMS: atom_id res chain seq x y z
N MET A 1 10.89 -19.84 43.54
CA MET A 1 11.51 -20.17 42.24
C MET A 1 10.52 -20.33 41.06
N ARG A 2 9.19 -20.23 41.23
CA ARG A 2 8.21 -20.39 40.11
C ARG A 2 7.84 -19.12 39.33
N THR A 3 8.30 -17.94 39.75
CA THR A 3 7.93 -16.65 39.15
C THR A 3 8.73 -16.33 37.88
N THR A 4 10.00 -16.72 37.83
CA THR A 4 10.90 -16.45 36.69
C THR A 4 10.58 -17.26 35.44
N GLU A 5 10.02 -18.46 35.57
CA GLU A 5 9.64 -19.30 34.42
C GLU A 5 8.37 -18.79 33.72
N LYS A 6 7.40 -18.31 34.50
CA LYS A 6 6.16 -17.73 33.94
C LYS A 6 6.41 -16.41 33.22
N GLU A 7 7.29 -15.56 33.76
CA GLU A 7 7.71 -14.31 33.12
C GLU A 7 8.48 -14.58 31.81
N ASN A 8 9.36 -15.59 31.80
CA ASN A 8 10.08 -15.98 30.58
C ASN A 8 9.16 -16.60 29.50
N MET A 9 8.12 -17.34 29.90
CA MET A 9 7.13 -17.87 28.95
C MET A 9 6.23 -16.77 28.37
N ALA A 10 5.85 -15.77 29.17
CA ALA A 10 5.07 -14.62 28.70
C ALA A 10 5.88 -13.76 27.71
N MET A 11 7.15 -13.46 28.06
CA MET A 11 8.04 -12.66 27.22
C MET A 11 8.42 -13.36 25.89
N THR A 12 8.43 -14.70 25.85
CA THR A 12 8.66 -15.46 24.61
C THR A 12 7.41 -15.57 23.74
N ALA A 13 6.20 -15.55 24.32
CA ALA A 13 4.94 -15.50 23.59
C ALA A 13 4.70 -14.14 22.94
N GLU A 14 4.87 -13.03 23.68
CA GLU A 14 4.75 -11.67 23.15
C GLU A 14 5.74 -11.42 21.99
N ASN A 15 6.98 -11.89 22.12
CA ASN A 15 7.99 -11.76 21.08
C ASN A 15 7.68 -12.62 19.83
N ARG A 16 6.93 -13.72 19.97
CA ARG A 16 6.41 -14.51 18.84
C ARG A 16 5.26 -13.80 18.12
N GLU A 17 4.33 -13.22 18.86
CA GLU A 17 3.18 -12.48 18.32
C GLU A 17 3.60 -11.16 17.65
N GLN A 18 4.58 -10.46 18.22
CA GLN A 18 5.19 -9.28 17.59
C GLN A 18 5.93 -9.64 16.30
N LYS A 19 6.60 -10.80 16.25
CA LYS A 19 7.26 -11.28 15.03
C LYS A 19 6.28 -11.73 13.95
N SER A 20 5.18 -12.40 14.32
CA SER A 20 4.15 -12.81 13.35
C SER A 20 3.41 -11.60 12.78
N SER A 21 3.04 -10.62 13.62
CA SER A 21 2.43 -9.36 13.15
C SER A 21 3.39 -8.55 12.26
N LEU A 22 4.68 -8.47 12.62
CA LEU A 22 5.70 -7.87 11.74
C LEU A 22 5.88 -8.62 10.42
N ALA A 23 5.80 -9.95 10.42
CA ALA A 23 5.88 -10.75 9.19
C ALA A 23 4.68 -10.43 8.27
N THR A 24 3.47 -10.36 8.81
CA THR A 24 2.26 -9.95 8.08
C THR A 24 2.36 -8.51 7.58
N CYS A 25 2.90 -7.58 8.37
CA CYS A 25 3.14 -6.20 7.93
C CYS A 25 4.14 -6.12 6.77
N LYS A 26 5.19 -6.96 6.78
CA LYS A 26 6.17 -7.03 5.68
C LYS A 26 5.54 -7.58 4.41
N GLU A 27 4.70 -8.60 4.53
CA GLU A 27 3.96 -9.19 3.40
C GLU A 27 2.96 -8.19 2.81
N ALA A 28 2.18 -7.52 3.66
CA ALA A 28 1.26 -6.46 3.22
C ALA A 28 2.01 -5.30 2.53
N LEU A 29 3.18 -4.92 3.02
CA LEU A 29 4.02 -3.92 2.37
C LEU A 29 4.55 -4.43 1.02
N ALA A 30 4.95 -5.70 0.92
CA ALA A 30 5.41 -6.29 -0.33
C ALA A 30 4.30 -6.29 -1.38
N ASP A 31 3.08 -6.67 -1.00
CA ASP A 31 1.90 -6.60 -1.88
C ASP A 31 1.56 -5.17 -2.29
N TYR A 32 1.59 -4.24 -1.34
CA TYR A 32 1.39 -2.83 -1.64
C TYR A 32 2.38 -2.32 -2.69
N LYS A 33 3.67 -2.64 -2.51
CA LYS A 33 4.73 -2.27 -3.47
C LYS A 33 4.50 -2.89 -4.83
N ARG A 34 4.15 -4.18 -4.88
CA ARG A 34 3.89 -4.92 -6.11
C ARG A 34 2.71 -4.36 -6.90
N ILE A 35 1.66 -3.91 -6.21
CA ILE A 35 0.42 -3.43 -6.85
C ILE A 35 0.54 -1.95 -7.23
N TYR A 36 1.02 -1.10 -6.31
CA TYR A 36 0.90 0.36 -6.46
C TYR A 36 2.20 1.08 -6.78
N LEU A 37 3.36 0.46 -6.53
CA LEU A 37 4.68 1.07 -6.76
C LEU A 37 5.48 0.60 -7.98
N PRO A 38 4.97 -0.23 -8.93
CA PRO A 38 5.64 -0.36 -10.23
C PRO A 38 5.73 1.01 -10.91
N VAL A 39 6.87 1.33 -11.55
CA VAL A 39 7.00 2.58 -12.32
C VAL A 39 6.21 2.44 -13.62
N PRO A 40 5.10 3.17 -13.81
CA PRO A 40 4.29 2.97 -15.01
C PRO A 40 4.90 3.69 -16.21
N SER A 41 4.78 3.08 -17.39
CA SER A 41 4.87 3.81 -18.65
C SER A 41 3.53 4.51 -18.89
N ILE A 42 3.55 5.84 -18.94
CA ILE A 42 2.37 6.68 -19.18
C ILE A 42 2.61 7.45 -20.47
N GLU A 43 1.91 7.01 -21.52
CA GLU A 43 1.82 7.68 -22.82
C GLU A 43 0.65 8.66 -22.81
N ASP A 44 0.66 9.66 -23.70
CA ASP A 44 -0.43 10.65 -23.86
C ASP A 44 -0.95 11.29 -22.58
N ARG A 45 -0.03 11.60 -21.67
CA ARG A 45 -0.31 12.08 -20.31
C ARG A 45 -1.32 13.23 -20.32
N LYS A 46 -2.40 13.04 -19.58
CA LYS A 46 -3.39 14.09 -19.28
C LYS A 46 -3.20 14.60 -17.85
N PRO A 47 -3.25 15.93 -17.61
CA PRO A 47 -3.15 16.46 -16.26
C PRO A 47 -4.41 16.14 -15.45
N VAL A 48 -4.22 15.79 -14.18
CA VAL A 48 -5.30 15.62 -13.19
C VAL A 48 -4.99 16.51 -12.00
N PHE A 49 -5.98 17.29 -11.55
CA PHE A 49 -5.84 18.14 -10.38
C PHE A 49 -6.11 17.34 -9.11
N LEU A 50 -5.25 17.53 -8.11
CA LEU A 50 -5.40 16.99 -6.77
C LEU A 50 -5.35 18.15 -5.77
N SER A 51 -6.02 17.99 -4.63
CA SER A 51 -5.79 18.91 -3.51
C SER A 51 -4.33 18.82 -3.05
N LYS A 52 -3.84 19.91 -2.45
CA LYS A 52 -2.48 19.94 -1.88
C LYS A 52 -2.28 18.80 -0.87
N GLU A 53 -3.23 18.61 0.04
CA GLU A 53 -3.15 17.57 1.06
C GLU A 53 -3.04 16.17 0.45
N THR A 54 -3.87 15.85 -0.55
CA THR A 54 -3.84 14.55 -1.22
C THR A 54 -2.50 14.34 -1.92
N ARG A 55 -2.01 15.36 -2.64
CA ARG A 55 -0.71 15.29 -3.31
C ARG A 55 0.43 15.07 -2.32
N ASP A 56 0.43 15.77 -1.18
CA ASP A 56 1.46 15.65 -0.16
C ASP A 56 1.44 14.27 0.52
N ARG A 57 0.25 13.67 0.70
CA ARG A 57 0.12 12.29 1.20
C ARG A 57 0.69 11.27 0.22
N LEU A 58 0.41 11.43 -1.08
CA LEU A 58 0.98 10.58 -2.13
C LEU A 58 2.50 10.75 -2.25
N ASP A 59 2.99 11.99 -2.17
CA ASP A 59 4.43 12.28 -2.19
C ASP A 59 5.17 11.61 -1.04
N ARG A 60 4.60 11.63 0.18
CA ARG A 60 5.17 10.89 1.32
C ARG A 60 5.32 9.40 1.04
N ILE A 61 4.31 8.77 0.45
CA ILE A 61 4.36 7.34 0.10
C ILE A 61 5.48 7.06 -0.91
N VAL A 62 5.56 7.87 -1.97
CA VAL A 62 6.58 7.71 -3.02
C VAL A 62 7.99 7.87 -2.43
N ARG A 63 8.21 8.85 -1.54
CA ARG A 63 9.51 9.06 -0.89
C ARG A 63 9.91 7.93 0.05
N LEU A 64 8.95 7.34 0.76
CA LEU A 64 9.22 6.28 1.74
C LEU A 64 9.44 4.92 1.10
N PHE A 65 8.68 4.60 0.05
CA PHE A 65 8.59 3.24 -0.47
C PHE A 65 8.85 3.09 -1.96
N GLY A 66 8.83 4.20 -2.72
CA GLY A 66 9.00 4.19 -4.17
C GLY A 66 10.44 3.94 -4.59
N GLU A 67 10.59 3.26 -5.72
CA GLU A 67 11.89 3.06 -6.35
C GLU A 67 12.33 4.27 -7.19
N ARG A 68 13.53 4.18 -7.78
CA ARG A 68 14.04 5.22 -8.68
C ARG A 68 13.04 5.47 -9.81
N LYS A 69 12.74 6.75 -10.08
CA LYS A 69 11.77 7.22 -11.08
C LYS A 69 10.29 7.05 -10.71
N MET A 70 9.99 6.50 -9.53
CA MET A 70 8.63 6.53 -9.02
C MET A 70 8.22 7.98 -8.74
N SER A 71 6.97 8.32 -9.05
CA SER A 71 6.45 9.69 -8.94
C SER A 71 5.02 9.69 -8.40
N VAL A 72 4.56 10.85 -7.92
CA VAL A 72 3.16 11.04 -7.51
C VAL A 72 2.21 10.70 -8.66
N SER A 73 2.51 11.14 -9.87
CA SER A 73 1.71 10.82 -11.05
C SER A 73 1.70 9.32 -11.34
N GLY A 74 2.84 8.63 -11.18
CA GLY A 74 2.90 7.18 -11.36
C GLY A 74 2.10 6.41 -10.31
N LEU A 75 2.17 6.80 -9.03
CA LEU A 75 1.36 6.20 -7.97
C LEU A 75 -0.13 6.47 -8.22
N THR A 76 -0.48 7.69 -8.61
CA THR A 76 -1.86 8.06 -8.93
C THR A 76 -2.40 7.21 -10.08
N GLU A 77 -1.63 7.06 -11.16
CA GLU A 77 -1.99 6.21 -12.30
C GLU A 77 -2.26 4.76 -11.85
N ASN A 78 -1.37 4.17 -11.06
CA ASN A 78 -1.55 2.79 -10.59
C ASN A 78 -2.80 2.62 -9.71
N ILE A 79 -3.06 3.58 -8.82
CA ILE A 79 -4.28 3.58 -7.98
C ILE A 79 -5.53 3.63 -8.87
N VAL A 80 -5.55 4.54 -9.86
CA VAL A 80 -6.69 4.71 -10.77
C VAL A 80 -6.89 3.45 -11.63
N ARG A 81 -5.82 2.89 -12.21
CA ARG A 81 -5.90 1.64 -12.97
C ARG A 81 -6.46 0.49 -12.12
N ARG A 82 -5.98 0.34 -10.89
CA ARG A 82 -6.47 -0.71 -10.00
C ARG A 82 -7.93 -0.50 -9.61
N HIS A 83 -8.35 0.74 -9.39
CA HIS A 83 -9.76 1.06 -9.15
C HIS A 83 -10.63 0.67 -10.35
N LEU A 84 -10.21 1.05 -11.56
CA LEU A 84 -10.93 0.68 -12.78
C LEU A 84 -10.98 -0.84 -12.95
N GLU A 85 -9.86 -1.56 -12.82
CA GLU A 85 -9.83 -3.03 -12.91
C GLU A 85 -10.79 -3.71 -11.92
N VAL A 86 -10.91 -3.18 -10.70
CA VAL A 86 -11.76 -3.78 -9.66
C VAL A 86 -13.24 -3.48 -9.87
N TYR A 87 -13.59 -2.32 -10.42
CA TYR A 87 -14.97 -1.82 -10.47
C TYR A 87 -15.53 -1.63 -11.88
N GLU A 88 -14.78 -1.94 -12.94
CA GLU A 88 -15.19 -1.72 -14.34
C GLU A 88 -16.56 -2.33 -14.62
N LYS A 89 -16.78 -3.57 -14.16
CA LYS A 89 -18.03 -4.28 -14.38
C LYS A 89 -19.20 -3.61 -13.66
N GLU A 90 -19.02 -3.25 -12.39
CA GLU A 90 -20.03 -2.60 -11.57
C GLU A 90 -20.39 -1.21 -12.12
N ILE A 91 -19.38 -0.45 -12.57
CA ILE A 91 -19.58 0.84 -13.23
C ILE A 91 -20.42 0.69 -14.50
N ASP A 92 -20.15 -0.35 -15.30
CA ASP A 92 -20.91 -0.65 -16.51
C ASP A 92 -22.36 -1.08 -16.24
N GLU A 93 -22.59 -1.78 -15.14
CA GLU A 93 -23.93 -2.16 -14.68
C GLU A 93 -24.71 -0.92 -14.20
N TRP A 94 -24.10 -0.05 -13.39
CA TRP A 94 -24.74 1.17 -12.90
C TRP A 94 -25.08 2.16 -14.01
N ARG A 95 -24.31 2.20 -15.11
CA ARG A 95 -24.61 3.04 -16.28
C ARG A 95 -25.96 2.72 -16.94
N LYS A 96 -26.49 1.50 -16.75
CA LYS A 96 -27.74 1.04 -17.38
C LYS A 96 -28.98 1.33 -16.53
N LEU A 97 -28.80 1.83 -15.31
CA LEU A 97 -29.86 2.31 -14.44
C LEU A 97 -30.35 3.69 -14.90
#